data_AF-A0A1J1IYD1-F1
#
_entry.id   AF-A0A1J1IYD1-F1
#
_cell.length_a   1.000
_cell.length_b   1.000
_cell.length_c   1.000
_cell.angle_alpha   90.00
_cell.angle_beta   90.00
_cell.angle_gamma   90.00
#
_symmetry.space_group_name_H-M   'P 1'
#
loop_
_entity.id
_entity.type
_entity.pdbx_description
1 polymer ?
#
loop_
_entity_poly.entity_id
_entity_poly.type
_entity_poly.pdbx_seq_one_letter_code
_entity_poly.pdbx_strand_id
1 'polypeptide(L)'
;NTVDKLVQRANASLLIGTSSWKEQFVEALTVNAGDDDGGEEGNPDDEPPSPSCMDYIMHFLTLFWKIIFAFIPPTDLFGGYLCFVVSIICIGLVTAIIGDVASHFGCTLGIKDSVTAIVFVALGTSIPDTFASKVAAIQDKYADASVGNVTGSNAVNVFLGIGIAWTMAAVYHAMNPTTLASGELDYAFRVPSGNLAFSVTLFCSEAAIAILILLLRRTKSIGGELGGPPFFKYVTATALIGLWVVYLLMSSLEAYGVIKFGAKA
;
A
#
# COMPACT_ATOMS: atom_id res chain seq x y z
N ASN A 1 30.57 -7.34 -21.20
CA ASN A 1 31.29 -6.33 -20.40
C ASN A 1 30.33 -5.81 -19.33
N THR A 2 30.72 -5.66 -18.06
CA THR A 2 29.81 -5.25 -16.97
C THR A 2 29.18 -3.87 -17.22
N VAL A 3 29.90 -3.01 -17.93
CA VAL A 3 29.44 -1.70 -18.38
C VAL A 3 28.31 -1.84 -19.41
N ASP A 4 28.41 -2.78 -20.36
CA ASP A 4 27.33 -3.02 -21.33
C ASP A 4 26.06 -3.52 -20.66
N LYS A 5 26.17 -4.39 -19.65
CA LYS A 5 25.02 -4.86 -18.86
C LYS A 5 24.38 -3.73 -18.04
N LEU A 6 25.18 -2.80 -17.52
CA LEU A 6 24.68 -1.61 -16.80
C LEU A 6 24.00 -0.62 -17.73
N VAL A 7 24.56 -0.39 -18.92
CA VAL A 7 23.96 0.46 -19.96
C VAL A 7 22.69 -0.18 -20.52
N GLN A 8 22.68 -1.50 -20.70
CA GLN A 8 21.51 -2.25 -21.14
C GLN A 8 20.40 -2.24 -20.09
N ARG A 9 20.72 -2.32 -18.79
CA ARG A 9 19.76 -2.16 -17.69
C ARG A 9 19.26 -0.72 -17.55
N ALA A 10 20.12 0.28 -17.72
CA ALA A 10 19.72 1.69 -17.72
C ALA A 10 18.80 2.00 -18.92
N ASN A 11 19.13 1.49 -20.11
CA ASN A 11 18.32 1.64 -21.31
C ASN A 11 17.02 0.82 -21.23
N ALA A 12 17.04 -0.39 -20.65
CA ALA A 12 15.84 -1.16 -20.38
C ALA A 12 14.92 -0.41 -19.41
N SER A 13 15.45 0.20 -18.35
CA SER A 13 14.66 1.03 -17.43
C SER A 13 14.09 2.30 -18.07
N LEU A 14 14.74 2.82 -19.12
CA LEU A 14 14.22 3.88 -19.99
C LEU A 14 13.17 3.36 -21.00
N LEU A 15 13.19 2.07 -21.32
CA LEU A 15 12.27 1.39 -22.25
C LEU A 15 11.02 0.78 -21.56
N ILE A 16 10.90 0.87 -20.24
CA ILE A 16 9.70 0.43 -19.48
C ILE A 16 8.49 1.38 -19.71
N GLY A 17 8.66 2.39 -20.56
CA GLY A 17 7.62 3.31 -20.96
C GLY A 17 7.02 2.96 -22.32
N THR A 18 5.70 2.83 -22.41
CA THR A 18 5.02 2.84 -23.70
C THR A 18 5.19 4.22 -24.36
N SER A 19 5.62 4.25 -25.61
CA SER A 19 5.88 5.48 -26.34
C SER A 19 4.61 6.09 -26.95
N SER A 20 3.54 5.29 -27.05
CA SER A 20 2.26 5.70 -27.63
C SER A 20 1.06 5.06 -26.95
N TRP A 21 -0.11 5.71 -27.01
CA TRP A 21 -1.38 5.12 -26.55
C TRP A 21 -1.69 3.81 -27.27
N LYS A 22 -1.34 3.69 -28.57
CA LYS A 22 -1.55 2.45 -29.32
C LYS A 22 -0.82 1.29 -28.63
N GLU A 23 0.44 1.49 -28.23
CA GLU A 23 1.21 0.49 -27.50
C GLU A 23 0.57 0.15 -26.16
N GLN A 24 0.14 1.16 -25.38
CA GLN A 24 -0.55 0.93 -24.10
C GLN A 24 -1.82 0.10 -24.24
N PHE A 25 -2.66 0.43 -25.23
CA PHE A 25 -3.91 -0.30 -25.45
C PHE A 25 -3.65 -1.72 -25.96
N VAL A 26 -2.64 -1.90 -26.82
CA VAL A 26 -2.24 -3.24 -27.26
C VAL A 26 -1.74 -4.05 -26.07
N GLU A 27 -0.85 -3.50 -25.26
CA GLU A 27 -0.30 -4.15 -24.07
C GLU A 27 -1.38 -4.48 -23.02
N ALA A 28 -2.34 -3.56 -22.82
CA ALA A 28 -3.47 -3.76 -21.93
C ALA A 28 -4.37 -4.92 -22.37
N LEU A 29 -4.53 -5.12 -23.68
CA LEU A 29 -5.36 -6.17 -24.29
C LEU A 29 -4.60 -7.48 -24.53
N THR A 30 -3.28 -7.50 -24.43
CA THR A 30 -2.46 -8.71 -24.59
C THR A 30 -2.24 -9.43 -23.26
N VAL A 31 -2.25 -10.76 -23.32
CA VAL A 31 -1.86 -11.62 -22.20
C VAL A 31 -0.35 -11.84 -22.30
N ASN A 32 0.40 -11.28 -21.36
CA ASN A 32 1.82 -11.58 -21.21
C ASN A 32 1.95 -12.73 -20.20
N ALA A 33 2.88 -13.65 -20.43
CA ALA A 33 3.25 -14.63 -19.41
C ALA A 33 3.81 -13.88 -18.19
N GLY A 34 3.40 -14.29 -16.99
CA GLY A 34 3.82 -13.62 -15.77
C GLY A 34 5.31 -13.85 -15.48
N ASP A 35 6.05 -12.78 -15.19
CA ASP A 35 7.43 -12.79 -14.66
C ASP A 35 7.49 -13.32 -13.19
N ASP A 36 6.64 -14.26 -12.81
CA ASP A 36 6.49 -14.68 -11.40
C ASP A 36 7.61 -15.62 -10.91
N ASP A 37 8.57 -15.96 -11.78
CA ASP A 37 9.83 -16.60 -11.38
C ASP A 37 10.88 -15.53 -11.04
N GLY A 38 10.90 -15.13 -9.77
CA GLY A 38 11.89 -14.23 -9.17
C GLY A 38 13.32 -14.78 -9.13
N GLY A 39 13.89 -15.15 -10.27
CA GLY A 39 15.27 -15.60 -10.34
C GLY A 39 15.62 -16.33 -11.64
N GLU A 40 15.57 -15.62 -12.76
CA GLU A 40 16.56 -15.67 -13.84
C GLU A 40 16.01 -14.78 -14.97
N GLU A 41 16.68 -13.66 -15.25
CA GLU A 41 16.54 -13.04 -16.57
C GLU A 41 16.94 -14.13 -17.57
N GLY A 42 15.94 -14.77 -18.18
CA GLY A 42 16.15 -15.72 -19.26
C GLY A 42 17.10 -15.13 -20.28
N ASN A 43 17.91 -15.98 -20.90
CA ASN A 43 18.83 -15.53 -21.93
C ASN A 43 18.01 -14.78 -23.00
N PRO A 44 18.43 -13.61 -23.52
CA PRO A 44 17.67 -12.88 -24.55
C PRO A 44 17.39 -13.67 -25.84
N ASP A 45 17.94 -14.89 -25.95
CA ASP A 45 17.71 -15.87 -27.01
C ASP A 45 16.61 -16.92 -26.67
N ASP A 46 16.06 -16.92 -25.45
CA ASP A 46 14.99 -17.84 -25.05
C ASP A 46 13.63 -17.33 -25.56
N GLU A 47 12.83 -18.22 -26.15
CA GLU A 47 11.46 -17.88 -26.58
C GLU A 47 10.66 -17.39 -25.37
N PRO A 48 9.87 -16.30 -25.50
CA PRO A 48 9.07 -15.79 -24.41
C PRO A 48 8.15 -16.92 -23.91
N PRO A 49 8.10 -17.16 -22.59
CA PRO A 49 7.31 -18.24 -22.04
C PRO A 49 5.85 -18.10 -22.48
N SER A 50 5.21 -19.21 -22.85
CA SER A 50 3.78 -19.20 -23.17
C SER A 50 2.96 -18.90 -21.91
N PRO A 51 1.92 -18.06 -21.98
CA PRO A 51 1.14 -17.68 -20.81
C PRO A 51 0.45 -18.89 -20.16
N SER A 52 0.56 -18.95 -18.82
CA SER A 52 -0.09 -19.95 -17.99
C SER A 52 -1.60 -19.71 -17.91
N CYS A 53 -2.38 -20.74 -17.56
CA CYS A 53 -3.81 -20.59 -17.27
C CYS A 53 -4.08 -19.53 -16.18
N MET A 54 -3.17 -19.41 -15.21
CA MET A 54 -3.24 -18.38 -14.18
C MET A 54 -3.06 -16.97 -14.76
N ASP A 55 -2.20 -16.80 -15.78
CA ASP A 55 -1.98 -15.51 -16.44
C ASP A 55 -3.22 -15.05 -17.19
N TYR A 56 -3.94 -15.98 -17.83
CA TYR A 56 -5.22 -15.67 -18.47
C TYR A 56 -6.29 -15.24 -17.46
N ILE A 57 -6.38 -15.93 -16.31
CA ILE A 57 -7.32 -15.57 -15.24
C ILE A 57 -6.98 -14.19 -14.69
N MET A 58 -5.71 -13.94 -14.36
CA MET A 58 -5.25 -12.66 -13.84
C MET A 58 -5.41 -11.54 -14.86
N HIS A 59 -5.16 -11.80 -16.15
CA HIS A 59 -5.42 -10.85 -17.22
C HIS A 59 -6.91 -10.49 -17.27
N PHE A 60 -7.82 -11.47 -17.25
CA PHE A 60 -9.26 -11.20 -17.27
C PHE A 60 -9.71 -10.37 -16.05
N LEU A 61 -9.24 -10.70 -14.85
CA LEU A 61 -9.58 -9.98 -13.62
C LEU A 61 -9.03 -8.54 -13.60
N THR A 62 -7.88 -8.31 -14.23
CA THR A 62 -7.21 -7.00 -14.26
C THR A 62 -7.52 -6.18 -15.51
N LEU A 63 -8.14 -6.77 -16.54
CA LEU A 63 -8.40 -6.15 -17.84
C LEU A 63 -9.14 -4.81 -17.71
N PHE A 64 -10.16 -4.77 -16.87
CA PHE A 64 -10.90 -3.54 -16.57
C PHE A 64 -9.96 -2.41 -16.11
N TRP A 65 -9.06 -2.71 -15.17
CA TRP A 65 -8.09 -1.75 -14.65
C TRP A 65 -7.02 -1.39 -15.68
N LYS A 66 -6.52 -2.37 -16.44
CA LYS A 66 -5.55 -2.14 -17.52
C LYS A 66 -6.09 -1.17 -18.57
N ILE A 67 -7.34 -1.31 -18.96
CA ILE A 67 -7.99 -0.41 -19.93
C ILE A 67 -8.12 1.01 -19.36
N ILE A 68 -8.55 1.15 -18.10
CA ILE A 68 -8.66 2.47 -17.45
C ILE A 68 -7.29 3.17 -17.41
N PHE A 69 -6.25 2.45 -16.99
CA PHE A 69 -4.91 3.02 -16.89
C PHE A 69 -4.22 3.24 -18.25
N ALA A 70 -4.63 2.54 -19.32
CA ALA A 70 -4.16 2.80 -20.68
C ALA A 70 -4.63 4.16 -21.25
N PHE A 71 -5.52 4.88 -20.57
CA PHE A 71 -5.83 6.27 -20.92
C PHE A 71 -4.81 7.27 -20.39
N ILE A 72 -3.94 6.86 -19.45
CA ILE A 72 -2.89 7.72 -18.91
C ILE A 72 -1.91 8.07 -20.04
N PRO A 73 -1.46 9.33 -20.13
CA PRO A 73 -0.51 9.74 -21.16
C PRO A 73 0.76 8.87 -21.19
N PRO A 74 1.26 8.52 -22.38
CA PRO A 74 2.58 7.92 -22.58
C PRO A 74 3.68 8.63 -21.82
N THR A 75 4.61 7.83 -21.30
CA THR A 75 5.77 8.27 -20.51
C THR A 75 6.72 9.18 -21.29
N ASP A 76 6.69 9.12 -22.62
CA ASP A 76 7.59 9.90 -23.47
C ASP A 76 7.08 11.33 -23.70
N LEU A 77 5.81 11.61 -23.38
CA LEU A 77 5.22 12.94 -23.55
C LEU A 77 5.74 13.90 -22.48
N PHE A 78 6.23 15.07 -22.91
CA PHE A 78 6.74 16.14 -22.04
C PHE A 78 7.78 15.64 -21.02
N GLY A 79 8.63 14.69 -21.41
CA GLY A 79 9.66 14.13 -20.54
C GLY A 79 9.10 13.38 -19.32
N GLY A 80 7.90 12.79 -19.44
CA GLY A 80 7.27 11.96 -18.40
C GLY A 80 6.46 12.73 -17.36
N TYR A 81 6.61 14.05 -17.28
CA TYR A 81 5.87 14.87 -16.30
C TYR A 81 4.35 14.81 -16.50
N LEU A 82 3.90 14.76 -17.76
CA LEU A 82 2.47 14.68 -18.05
C LEU A 82 1.88 13.34 -17.57
N CYS A 83 2.56 12.23 -17.87
CA CYS A 83 2.19 10.90 -17.39
C CYS A 83 2.15 10.88 -15.86
N PHE A 84 3.17 11.41 -15.20
CA PHE A 84 3.27 11.45 -13.74
C PHE A 84 2.10 12.19 -13.08
N VAL A 85 1.80 13.41 -13.52
CA VAL A 85 0.73 14.23 -12.92
C VAL A 85 -0.65 13.60 -13.15
N VAL A 86 -0.92 13.13 -14.38
CA VAL A 86 -2.21 12.50 -14.70
C VAL A 86 -2.39 11.18 -13.95
N SER A 87 -1.32 10.39 -13.79
CA SER A 87 -1.33 9.16 -13.00
C SER A 87 -1.69 9.44 -11.54
N ILE A 88 -1.08 10.45 -10.92
CA ILE A 88 -1.38 10.85 -9.54
C ILE A 88 -2.85 11.22 -9.37
N ILE A 89 -3.39 12.03 -10.31
CA ILE A 89 -4.81 12.42 -10.29
C ILE A 89 -5.71 11.19 -10.44
N CYS A 90 -5.41 10.31 -11.39
CA CYS A 90 -6.18 9.09 -11.65
C CYS A 90 -6.20 8.16 -10.42
N ILE A 91 -5.03 7.89 -9.83
CA ILE A 91 -4.91 7.09 -8.60
C ILE A 91 -5.69 7.74 -7.45
N GLY A 92 -5.59 9.06 -7.30
CA GLY A 92 -6.36 9.79 -6.28
C GLY A 92 -7.88 9.64 -6.45
N LEU A 93 -8.40 9.76 -7.67
CA LEU A 93 -9.82 9.57 -7.96
C LEU A 93 -10.27 8.13 -7.73
N VAL A 94 -9.52 7.14 -8.21
CA VAL A 94 -9.83 5.72 -8.01
C VAL A 94 -9.82 5.38 -6.52
N THR A 95 -8.85 5.89 -5.76
CA THR A 95 -8.74 5.67 -4.31
C THR A 95 -9.95 6.27 -3.57
N ALA A 96 -10.41 7.45 -3.96
CA ALA A 96 -11.62 8.06 -3.38
C ALA A 96 -12.86 7.19 -3.64
N ILE A 97 -13.05 6.72 -4.88
CA ILE A 97 -14.16 5.83 -5.25
C ILE A 97 -14.11 4.52 -4.44
N ILE A 98 -12.93 3.90 -4.33
CA ILE A 98 -12.75 2.66 -3.56
C ILE A 98 -13.09 2.90 -2.07
N GLY A 99 -12.70 4.04 -1.51
CA GLY A 99 -13.04 4.41 -0.13
C GLY A 99 -14.55 4.50 0.10
N ASP A 100 -15.28 5.17 -0.80
CA ASP A 100 -16.74 5.30 -0.73
C ASP A 100 -17.44 3.95 -0.88
N VAL A 101 -16.99 3.13 -1.85
CA VAL A 101 -17.52 1.78 -2.05
C VAL A 101 -17.27 0.89 -0.84
N ALA A 102 -16.08 0.96 -0.24
CA ALA A 102 -15.75 0.21 0.97
C ALA A 102 -16.65 0.62 2.15
N SER A 103 -16.89 1.91 2.34
CA SER A 103 -17.81 2.43 3.36
C SER A 103 -19.25 1.94 3.16
N HIS A 104 -19.77 2.06 1.94
CA HIS A 104 -21.11 1.54 1.60
C HIS A 104 -21.23 0.02 1.78
N PHE A 105 -20.20 -0.73 1.39
CA PHE A 105 -20.13 -2.17 1.61
C PHE A 105 -20.10 -2.54 3.10
N GLY A 106 -19.34 -1.80 3.92
CA GLY A 106 -19.35 -1.96 5.37
C GLY A 106 -20.75 -1.74 5.94
N CYS A 107 -21.43 -0.67 5.51
CA CYS A 107 -22.79 -0.35 5.94
C CYS A 107 -23.81 -1.45 5.56
N THR A 108 -23.76 -2.01 4.36
CA THR A 108 -24.68 -3.09 3.94
C THR A 108 -24.45 -4.39 4.69
N LEU A 109 -23.21 -4.66 5.12
CA LEU A 109 -22.87 -5.82 5.95
C LEU A 109 -23.07 -5.58 7.46
N GLY A 110 -23.44 -4.36 7.87
CA GLY A 110 -23.55 -4.00 9.28
C GLY A 110 -22.21 -3.92 10.02
N ILE A 111 -21.11 -3.72 9.28
CA ILE A 111 -19.77 -3.57 9.81
C ILE A 111 -19.53 -2.10 10.18
N LYS A 112 -19.04 -1.83 11.40
CA LYS A 112 -18.68 -0.48 11.83
C LYS A 112 -17.61 0.13 10.93
N ASP A 113 -17.77 1.41 10.58
CA ASP A 113 -16.85 2.15 9.71
C ASP A 113 -15.38 2.07 10.16
N SER A 114 -15.12 2.13 11.47
CA SER A 114 -13.76 1.98 12.02
C SER A 114 -13.15 0.62 11.74
N VAL A 115 -13.94 -0.45 11.76
CA VAL A 115 -13.51 -1.83 11.43
C VAL A 115 -13.32 -1.98 9.93
N THR A 116 -14.23 -1.43 9.13
CA THR A 116 -14.13 -1.40 7.66
C THR A 116 -12.83 -0.70 7.22
N ALA A 117 -12.48 0.42 7.85
CA ALA A 117 -11.27 1.17 7.56
C ALA A 117 -9.98 0.39 7.86
N ILE A 118 -9.86 -0.21 9.05
CA ILE A 118 -8.65 -0.95 9.44
C ILE A 118 -8.49 -2.30 8.70
N VAL A 119 -9.59 -2.90 8.23
CA VAL A 119 -9.56 -4.20 7.53
C VAL A 119 -9.43 -4.02 6.03
N PHE A 120 -10.31 -3.26 5.38
CA PHE A 120 -10.38 -3.21 3.91
C PHE A 120 -9.53 -2.09 3.34
N VAL A 121 -9.68 -0.87 3.88
CA VAL A 121 -8.99 0.30 3.33
C VAL A 121 -7.48 0.22 3.62
N ALA A 122 -7.10 -0.03 4.87
CA ALA A 122 -5.69 -0.13 5.26
C ALA A 122 -4.96 -1.30 4.58
N LEU A 123 -5.61 -2.45 4.43
CA LEU A 123 -5.05 -3.60 3.71
C LEU A 123 -4.89 -3.30 2.22
N GLY A 124 -5.89 -2.67 1.61
CA GLY A 124 -5.90 -2.34 0.18
C GLY A 124 -4.75 -1.43 -0.25
N THR A 125 -4.29 -0.54 0.64
CA THR A 125 -3.12 0.32 0.39
C THR A 125 -1.81 -0.38 0.76
N SER A 126 -1.77 -1.09 1.88
CA SER A 126 -0.52 -1.62 2.44
C SER A 126 -0.02 -2.90 1.75
N ILE A 127 -0.90 -3.72 1.17
CA ILE A 127 -0.50 -4.93 0.45
C ILE A 127 0.32 -4.59 -0.81
N PRO A 128 -0.16 -3.71 -1.72
CA PRO A 128 0.64 -3.25 -2.86
C PRO A 128 2.00 -2.67 -2.44
N ASP A 129 2.02 -1.82 -1.41
CA ASP A 129 3.26 -1.24 -0.88
C ASP A 129 4.23 -2.31 -0.35
N THR A 130 3.69 -3.37 0.27
CA THR A 130 4.48 -4.51 0.74
C THR A 130 5.08 -5.28 -0.43
N PHE A 131 4.32 -5.52 -1.49
CA PHE A 131 4.83 -6.19 -2.69
C PHE A 131 5.88 -5.35 -3.42
N ALA A 132 5.65 -4.05 -3.60
CA ALA A 132 6.62 -3.13 -4.17
C ALA A 132 7.93 -3.13 -3.36
N SER A 133 7.83 -3.06 -2.02
CA SER A 133 8.98 -3.14 -1.12
C SER A 133 9.72 -4.47 -1.22
N LYS A 134 8.99 -5.60 -1.28
CA LYS A 134 9.56 -6.94 -1.47
C LYS A 134 10.34 -7.01 -2.79
N VAL A 135 9.75 -6.56 -3.90
CA VAL A 135 10.39 -6.57 -5.23
C VAL A 135 11.65 -5.71 -5.21
N ALA A 136 11.57 -4.49 -4.67
CA ALA A 136 12.72 -3.61 -4.51
C ALA A 136 13.83 -4.24 -3.66
N ALA A 137 13.49 -4.94 -2.56
CA ALA A 137 14.47 -5.60 -1.71
C ALA A 137 15.13 -6.83 -2.35
N ILE A 138 14.45 -7.52 -3.28
CA ILE A 138 15.02 -8.66 -4.02
C ILE A 138 15.95 -8.16 -5.13
N GLN A 139 15.59 -7.06 -5.78
CA GLN A 139 16.33 -6.51 -6.92
C GLN A 139 17.52 -5.64 -6.51
N ASP A 140 17.50 -5.05 -5.31
CA ASP A 140 18.58 -4.22 -4.78
C ASP A 140 19.43 -4.99 -3.77
N LYS A 141 20.75 -4.97 -3.97
CA LYS A 141 21.74 -5.62 -3.10
C LYS A 141 21.67 -5.13 -1.66
N TYR A 142 21.36 -3.87 -1.44
CA TYR A 142 21.30 -3.26 -0.10
C TYR A 142 19.88 -2.97 0.37
N ALA A 143 18.88 -3.22 -0.47
CA ALA A 143 17.46 -2.94 -0.20
C ALA A 143 17.18 -1.49 0.22
N ASP A 144 18.02 -0.52 -0.20
CA ASP A 144 17.88 0.89 0.15
C ASP A 144 16.57 1.45 -0.44
N ALA A 145 16.23 1.02 -1.66
CA ALA A 145 14.97 1.36 -2.31
C ALA A 145 13.74 0.88 -1.52
N SER A 146 13.81 -0.32 -0.93
CA SER A 146 12.74 -0.85 -0.08
C SER A 146 12.57 -0.03 1.21
N VAL A 147 13.67 0.41 1.83
CA VAL A 147 13.61 1.25 3.04
C VAL A 147 13.02 2.61 2.71
N GLY A 148 13.42 3.20 1.58
CA GLY A 148 12.85 4.44 1.06
C GLY A 148 11.34 4.33 0.84
N ASN A 149 10.89 3.25 0.21
CA ASN A 149 9.47 3.02 -0.06
C ASN A 149 8.63 2.90 1.24
N VAL A 150 9.05 2.05 2.18
CA VAL A 150 8.32 1.83 3.44
C VAL A 150 8.31 3.08 4.32
N THR A 151 9.43 3.81 4.38
CA THR A 151 9.51 5.03 5.20
C THR A 151 8.76 6.19 4.55
N GLY A 152 8.88 6.33 3.23
CA GLY A 152 8.24 7.38 2.45
C GLY A 152 6.72 7.26 2.43
N SER A 153 6.18 6.06 2.13
CA SER A 153 4.73 5.80 2.10
C SER A 153 4.07 6.11 3.45
N ASN A 154 4.66 5.63 4.55
CA ASN A 154 4.15 5.92 5.89
C ASN A 154 4.23 7.41 6.26
N ALA A 155 5.33 8.07 5.90
CA ALA A 155 5.46 9.52 6.12
C ALA A 155 4.40 10.30 5.34
N VAL A 156 4.15 9.95 4.07
CA VAL A 156 3.10 10.55 3.25
C VAL A 156 1.72 10.32 3.85
N ASN A 157 1.41 9.11 4.31
CA ASN A 157 0.11 8.80 4.93
C ASN A 157 -0.15 9.65 6.19
N VAL A 158 0.85 9.79 7.06
CA VAL A 158 0.71 10.55 8.31
C VAL A 158 0.74 12.06 8.07
N PHE A 159 1.76 12.56 7.37
CA PHE A 159 1.95 14.01 7.22
C PHE A 159 1.07 14.62 6.15
N LEU A 160 0.98 13.98 4.97
CA LEU A 160 0.16 14.51 3.87
C LEU A 160 -1.28 14.02 4.00
N GLY A 161 -1.51 12.73 4.22
CA GLY A 161 -2.85 12.17 4.34
C GLY A 161 -3.63 12.75 5.53
N ILE A 162 -3.16 12.51 6.75
CA ILE A 162 -3.83 13.02 7.96
C ILE A 162 -3.57 14.52 8.16
N GLY A 163 -2.32 14.96 8.02
CA GLY A 163 -1.94 16.34 8.33
C GLY A 163 -2.60 17.40 7.44
N ILE A 164 -2.65 17.20 6.11
CA ILE A 164 -3.32 18.16 5.21
C ILE A 164 -4.83 18.14 5.43
N ALA A 165 -5.45 16.96 5.53
CA ALA A 165 -6.88 16.85 5.75
C ALA A 165 -7.32 17.53 7.06
N TRP A 166 -6.56 17.33 8.14
CA TRP A 166 -6.81 17.99 9.42
C TRP A 166 -6.64 19.51 9.32
N THR A 167 -5.59 19.97 8.65
CA THR A 167 -5.34 21.41 8.45
C THR A 167 -6.46 22.07 7.68
N MET A 168 -6.91 21.45 6.59
CA MET A 168 -8.04 21.94 5.78
C MET A 168 -9.33 22.00 6.62
N ALA A 169 -9.64 20.96 7.38
CA ALA A 169 -10.80 20.94 8.26
C ALA A 169 -10.73 22.02 9.34
N ALA A 170 -9.58 22.20 9.99
CA ALA A 170 -9.37 23.22 11.00
C ALA A 170 -9.56 24.65 10.42
N VAL A 171 -9.02 24.92 9.23
CA VAL A 171 -9.20 26.21 8.55
C VAL A 171 -10.68 26.43 8.18
N TYR A 172 -11.35 25.40 7.67
CA TYR A 172 -12.77 25.48 7.31
C TYR A 172 -13.65 25.83 8.53
N HIS A 173 -13.44 25.17 9.67
CA HIS A 173 -14.18 25.43 10.91
C HIS A 173 -13.85 26.81 11.51
N ALA A 174 -12.61 27.29 11.37
CA ALA A 174 -12.25 28.63 11.79
C ALA A 174 -12.96 29.71 10.95
N MET A 175 -13.25 29.43 9.68
CA MET A 175 -13.99 30.34 8.80
C MET A 175 -15.52 30.19 8.93
N ASN A 176 -16.01 29.00 9.30
CA ASN A 176 -17.43 28.66 9.39
C ASN A 176 -17.76 28.10 10.78
N PRO A 177 -17.88 28.95 11.81
CA PRO A 177 -18.14 28.49 13.17
C PRO A 177 -19.53 27.87 13.31
N THR A 178 -19.66 26.90 14.20
CA THR A 178 -20.94 26.26 14.53
C THR A 178 -21.55 26.94 15.74
N THR A 179 -22.86 27.22 15.73
CA THR A 179 -23.57 27.76 16.90
C THR A 179 -23.88 26.65 17.90
N LEU A 180 -23.38 26.80 19.13
CA LEU A 180 -23.66 25.91 20.24
C LEU A 180 -25.09 26.12 20.76
N ALA A 181 -25.62 25.14 21.49
CA ALA A 181 -26.92 25.25 22.16
C ALA A 181 -26.99 26.41 23.18
N SER A 182 -25.83 26.89 23.66
CA SER A 182 -25.70 28.09 24.51
C SER A 182 -25.85 29.41 23.75
N GLY A 183 -25.90 29.40 22.42
CA GLY A 183 -25.89 30.58 21.55
C GLY A 183 -24.48 31.11 21.21
N GLU A 184 -23.42 30.51 21.77
CA GLU A 184 -22.03 30.86 21.47
C GLU A 184 -21.55 30.24 20.16
N LEU A 185 -20.59 30.90 19.50
CA LEU A 185 -19.95 30.38 18.28
C LEU A 185 -18.73 29.53 18.63
N ASP A 186 -18.71 28.27 18.22
CA ASP A 186 -17.54 27.39 18.31
C ASP A 186 -16.75 27.41 16.99
N TYR A 187 -15.53 27.90 17.07
CA TYR A 187 -14.57 27.98 15.97
C TYR A 187 -13.61 26.77 15.97
N ALA A 188 -13.64 25.93 17.01
CA ALA A 188 -12.72 24.82 17.16
C ALA A 188 -13.17 23.61 16.35
N PHE A 189 -12.25 23.06 15.55
CA PHE A 189 -12.43 21.74 14.97
C PHE A 189 -12.19 20.66 16.03
N ARG A 190 -13.25 19.99 16.47
CA ARG A 190 -13.22 18.95 17.51
C ARG A 190 -13.51 17.58 16.89
N VAL A 191 -12.58 16.64 17.05
CA VAL A 191 -12.74 15.25 16.60
C VAL A 191 -12.74 14.33 17.83
N PRO A 192 -13.81 13.56 18.09
CA PRO A 192 -13.82 12.60 19.18
C PRO A 192 -12.80 11.50 18.91
N SER A 193 -12.00 11.14 19.91
CA SER A 193 -10.94 10.13 19.77
C SER A 193 -11.46 8.71 19.55
N GLY A 194 -12.71 8.41 19.96
CA GLY A 194 -13.31 7.09 19.78
C GLY A 194 -12.41 5.97 20.33
N ASN A 195 -12.17 4.95 19.51
CA ASN A 195 -11.32 3.81 19.84
C ASN A 195 -9.82 4.03 19.56
N LEU A 196 -9.42 5.22 19.12
CA LEU A 196 -8.06 5.51 18.67
C LEU A 196 -7.01 5.21 19.73
N ALA A 197 -7.27 5.59 20.99
CA ALA A 197 -6.32 5.38 22.09
C ALA A 197 -6.02 3.89 22.31
N PHE A 198 -7.04 3.03 22.21
CA PHE A 198 -6.88 1.59 22.32
C PHE A 198 -6.08 1.02 21.15
N SER A 199 -6.50 1.32 19.92
CA SER A 199 -5.85 0.81 18.70
C SER A 199 -4.39 1.25 18.61
N VAL A 200 -4.07 2.50 18.95
CA VAL A 200 -2.69 3.01 18.96
C VAL A 200 -1.84 2.31 20.01
N THR A 201 -2.38 2.12 21.22
CA THR A 201 -1.65 1.42 22.29
C THR A 201 -1.34 -0.02 21.89
N LEU A 202 -2.34 -0.73 21.35
CA LEU A 202 -2.17 -2.09 20.86
C LEU A 202 -1.13 -2.15 19.73
N PHE A 203 -1.23 -1.28 18.73
CA PHE A 203 -0.28 -1.19 17.63
C PHE A 203 1.15 -0.95 18.13
N CYS A 204 1.37 0.00 19.05
CA CYS A 204 2.70 0.26 19.61
C CYS A 204 3.25 -0.95 20.37
N SER A 205 2.40 -1.68 21.10
CA SER A 205 2.83 -2.89 21.82
C SER A 205 3.23 -4.01 20.87
N GLU A 206 2.46 -4.26 19.81
CA GLU A 206 2.77 -5.26 18.80
C GLU A 206 3.97 -4.85 17.95
N ALA A 207 4.13 -3.57 17.63
CA ALA A 207 5.30 -3.05 16.94
C ALA A 207 6.58 -3.29 17.75
N ALA A 208 6.55 -3.13 19.08
CA ALA A 208 7.68 -3.46 19.94
C ALA A 208 8.03 -4.96 19.88
N ILE A 209 7.01 -5.83 19.86
CA ILE A 209 7.20 -7.28 19.71
C ILE A 209 7.78 -7.60 18.32
N ALA A 210 7.25 -7.00 17.25
CA ALA A 210 7.73 -7.18 15.89
C ALA A 210 9.19 -6.74 15.74
N ILE A 211 9.55 -5.58 16.29
CA ILE A 211 10.93 -5.08 16.32
C ILE A 211 11.83 -6.06 17.07
N LEU A 212 11.40 -6.58 18.23
CA LEU A 212 12.17 -7.57 18.98
C LEU A 212 12.40 -8.85 18.16
N ILE A 213 11.37 -9.37 17.49
CA ILE A 213 11.49 -10.53 16.60
C ILE A 213 12.50 -10.25 15.49
N LEU A 214 12.45 -9.08 14.85
CA LEU A 214 13.38 -8.70 13.79
C LEU A 214 14.82 -8.53 14.29
N LEU A 215 15.01 -7.94 15.47
CA LEU A 215 16.33 -7.81 16.10
C LEU A 215 16.93 -9.18 16.47
N LEU A 216 16.12 -10.10 16.99
CA LEU A 216 16.55 -11.48 17.25
C LEU A 216 16.94 -12.19 15.94
N ARG A 217 16.16 -12.01 14.88
CA ARG A 217 16.42 -12.58 13.55
C ARG A 217 17.72 -12.05 12.92
N ARG A 218 18.10 -10.82 13.25
CA ARG A 218 19.34 -10.17 12.79
C ARG A 218 20.60 -10.71 13.47
N THR A 219 20.48 -11.48 14.55
CA THR A 219 21.65 -12.07 15.22
C THR A 219 22.46 -12.96 14.29
N LYS A 220 23.79 -12.98 14.47
CA LYS A 220 24.72 -13.74 13.63
C LYS A 220 24.42 -15.25 13.58
N SER A 221 23.73 -15.80 14.58
CA SER A 221 23.34 -17.21 14.62
C SER A 221 22.21 -17.56 13.65
N ILE A 222 21.32 -16.60 13.34
CA ILE A 222 20.19 -16.80 12.42
C ILE A 222 20.49 -16.22 11.03
N GLY A 223 21.17 -15.06 10.98
CA GLY A 223 21.59 -14.44 9.71
C GLY A 223 20.43 -14.01 8.80
N GLY A 224 19.32 -13.51 9.36
CA GLY A 224 18.09 -13.24 8.60
C GLY A 224 17.90 -11.80 8.14
N GLU A 225 18.95 -11.07 7.73
CA GLU A 225 18.83 -9.68 7.25
C GLU A 225 18.00 -9.57 5.95
N LEU A 226 18.21 -10.46 4.97
CA LEU A 226 17.46 -10.52 3.71
C LEU A 226 17.02 -11.96 3.44
N GLY A 227 15.77 -12.29 3.78
CA GLY A 227 15.20 -13.63 3.54
C GLY A 227 15.65 -14.72 4.52
N GLY A 228 16.93 -14.79 4.88
CA GLY A 228 17.48 -15.75 5.86
C GLY A 228 17.18 -17.23 5.53
N PRO A 229 17.50 -18.17 6.44
CA PRO A 229 17.17 -19.57 6.27
C PRO A 229 15.64 -19.79 6.20
N PRO A 230 15.16 -20.73 5.35
CA PRO A 230 13.73 -20.87 5.05
C PRO A 230 12.88 -21.15 6.28
N PHE A 231 13.36 -21.99 7.20
CA PHE A 231 12.65 -22.29 8.44
C PHE A 231 12.36 -21.02 9.26
N PHE A 232 13.39 -20.23 9.57
CA PHE A 232 13.23 -18.99 10.34
C PHE A 232 12.45 -17.92 9.59
N LYS A 233 12.56 -17.87 8.25
CA LYS A 233 11.75 -17.00 7.40
C LYS A 233 10.26 -17.25 7.58
N TYR A 234 9.82 -18.50 7.45
CA TYR A 234 8.39 -18.82 7.56
C TYR A 234 7.88 -18.65 8.99
N VAL A 235 8.65 -19.08 10.00
CA VAL A 235 8.27 -18.90 11.41
C VAL A 235 8.06 -17.42 11.75
N THR A 236 9.00 -16.55 11.36
CA THR A 236 8.90 -15.11 11.62
C THR A 236 7.78 -14.45 10.81
N ALA A 237 7.58 -14.83 9.55
CA ALA A 237 6.46 -14.34 8.74
C ALA A 237 5.10 -14.71 9.35
N THR A 238 4.92 -15.97 9.78
CA THR A 238 3.70 -16.41 10.46
C THR A 238 3.47 -15.67 11.77
N ALA A 239 4.52 -15.41 12.55
CA ALA A 239 4.40 -14.63 13.78
C ALA A 239 3.96 -13.18 13.51
N LEU A 240 4.54 -12.52 12.50
CA LEU A 240 4.17 -11.14 12.13
C LEU A 240 2.74 -11.04 11.58
N ILE A 241 2.32 -12.00 10.74
CA ILE A 241 0.92 -12.10 10.30
C ILE A 241 0.00 -12.35 11.50
N GLY A 242 0.44 -13.18 12.45
CA GLY A 242 -0.29 -13.44 13.69
C GLY A 242 -0.52 -12.18 14.52
N LEU A 243 0.51 -11.31 14.67
CA LEU A 243 0.36 -10.02 15.35
C LEU A 243 -0.71 -9.16 14.64
N TRP A 244 -0.64 -9.05 13.32
CA TRP A 244 -1.64 -8.31 12.54
C TRP A 244 -3.08 -8.85 12.74
N VAL A 245 -3.25 -10.18 12.78
CA VAL A 245 -4.56 -10.79 13.07
C VAL A 245 -5.04 -10.46 14.49
N VAL A 246 -4.14 -10.48 15.48
CA VAL A 246 -4.45 -10.07 16.86
C VAL A 246 -4.87 -8.60 16.89
N TYR A 247 -4.16 -7.71 16.21
CA TYR A 247 -4.54 -6.30 16.09
C TYR A 247 -5.96 -6.13 15.56
N LEU A 248 -6.28 -6.78 14.45
CA LEU A 248 -7.61 -6.69 13.84
C LEU A 248 -8.70 -7.24 14.75
N LEU A 249 -8.47 -8.41 15.35
CA LEU A 249 -9.44 -9.05 16.24
C LEU A 249 -9.72 -8.17 17.47
N MET A 250 -8.67 -7.73 18.16
CA MET A 250 -8.80 -6.94 19.38
C MET A 250 -9.41 -5.57 19.10
N SER A 251 -8.97 -4.89 18.03
CA SER A 251 -9.55 -3.59 17.62
C SER A 251 -11.02 -3.72 17.23
N SER A 252 -11.40 -4.84 16.58
CA SER A 252 -12.81 -5.11 16.24
C SER A 252 -13.64 -5.40 17.49
N LEU A 253 -13.16 -6.24 18.39
CA LEU A 253 -13.86 -6.57 19.63
C LEU A 253 -14.12 -5.34 20.50
N GLU A 254 -13.15 -4.42 20.57
CA GLU A 254 -13.31 -3.14 21.26
C GLU A 254 -14.31 -2.26 20.53
N ALA A 255 -14.20 -2.16 19.20
CA ALA A 255 -15.12 -1.35 18.40
C ALA A 255 -16.57 -1.81 18.58
N TYR A 256 -16.84 -3.11 18.71
CA TYR A 256 -18.16 -3.66 19.00
C TYR A 256 -18.56 -3.66 20.48
N GLY A 257 -17.68 -3.20 21.38
CA GLY A 257 -17.96 -3.10 22.81
C GLY A 257 -17.95 -4.45 23.55
N VAL A 258 -17.42 -5.51 22.93
CA VAL A 258 -17.25 -6.83 23.55
C VAL A 258 -16.17 -6.78 24.63
N ILE A 259 -15.11 -6.02 24.38
CA ILE A 259 -14.08 -5.69 25.36
C ILE A 259 -14.13 -4.18 25.64
N LYS A 260 -13.88 -3.80 26.89
CA LYS A 260 -13.82 -2.40 27.31
C LYS A 260 -12.43 -2.10 27.82
N PHE A 261 -11.77 -1.12 27.23
CA PHE A 261 -10.44 -0.68 27.64
C PHE A 261 -10.51 0.77 28.12
N GLY A 262 -9.99 1.04 29.31
CA GLY A 262 -9.93 2.42 29.84
C GLY A 262 -11.27 3.04 30.25
N ALA A 263 -12.31 2.25 30.56
CA ALA A 263 -13.55 2.79 31.12
C ALA A 263 -13.27 3.46 32.48
N LYS A 264 -13.14 4.80 32.48
CA LYS A 264 -13.68 5.58 33.59
C LYS A 264 -15.15 5.86 33.24
N ALA A 265 -16.02 5.42 34.15
CA ALA A 265 -17.39 5.90 34.25
C ALA A 265 -17.44 7.43 34.36
#